data_AF-A0A7S0TRR1-F1
#
_entry.id   AF-A0A7S0TRR1-F1
#
_cell.length_a   1.000
_cell.length_b   1.000
_cell.length_c   1.000
_cell.angle_alpha   90.00
_cell.angle_beta   90.00
_cell.angle_gamma   90.00
#
_symmetry.space_group_name_H-M   'P 1'
#
loop_
_entity.id
_entity.type
_entity.pdbx_description
1 polymer ?
#
loop_
_entity_poly.entity_id
_entity_poly.type
_entity_poly.pdbx_seq_one_letter_code
_entity_poly.pdbx_strand_id
1 'polypeptide(L)'
;AISKSTEANQWMVFSVDLVSAAASQRELLRAVHRSPLELYAASPDLKKAITRYKKWLDTADAEQGAGASPQEAAPAVDVAWVWHLHRLNPEAYRADCLRSLGRVVQVVCPFAFRDADGGDGEAAEGAREVREVEIGIDIEECAARQATFLWQVRWPEYSCTSFLSSAVSRYQQMLELMREHPRCFIVPTYDIDLMWHAHLAYPEAYRRDCEEIVGRWVSHDDTVNDRCEGGRLETATMQTRELWEGKFG
;
A
#
# COMPACT_ATOMS: atom_id res chain seq x y z
N ALA A 1 -10.15 -40.12 14.67
CA ALA A 1 -11.28 -39.68 13.84
C ALA A 1 -10.83 -38.46 13.05
N ILE A 2 -10.78 -38.64 11.73
CA ILE A 2 -10.79 -37.64 10.64
C ILE A 2 -9.85 -36.44 10.80
N SER A 3 -8.67 -36.61 10.20
CA SER A 3 -7.85 -35.55 9.60
C SER A 3 -8.74 -34.59 8.81
N LYS A 4 -8.90 -33.35 9.29
CA LYS A 4 -9.39 -32.26 8.46
C LYS A 4 -8.25 -31.88 7.52
N SER A 5 -8.43 -32.27 6.27
CA SER A 5 -7.59 -31.97 5.12
C SER A 5 -7.23 -30.48 5.07
N THR A 6 -5.96 -30.18 5.29
CA THR A 6 -5.34 -28.94 4.82
C THR A 6 -5.15 -29.08 3.30
N GLU A 7 -6.23 -29.01 2.54
CA GLU A 7 -6.09 -28.60 1.14
C GLU A 7 -5.64 -27.15 1.21
N ALA A 8 -4.33 -26.93 1.10
CA ALA A 8 -3.76 -25.61 0.93
C ALA A 8 -4.52 -24.94 -0.23
N ASN A 9 -5.10 -23.77 0.01
CA ASN A 9 -5.88 -22.97 -0.94
C ASN A 9 -5.11 -22.80 -2.26
N GLN A 10 -5.23 -23.76 -3.16
CA GLN A 10 -4.53 -23.82 -4.44
C GLN A 10 -5.20 -22.92 -5.49
N TRP A 11 -6.16 -22.09 -5.08
CA TRP A 11 -7.12 -21.42 -5.96
C TRP A 11 -7.03 -19.88 -6.02
N MET A 12 -6.22 -19.22 -5.19
CA MET A 12 -6.07 -17.75 -5.23
C MET A 12 -4.65 -17.33 -5.60
N VAL A 13 -4.32 -17.36 -6.88
CA VAL A 13 -3.04 -16.83 -7.36
C VAL A 13 -3.20 -15.34 -7.64
N PHE A 14 -2.53 -14.50 -6.86
CA PHE A 14 -2.47 -13.06 -7.15
C PHE A 14 -1.74 -12.82 -8.46
N SER A 15 -2.17 -11.79 -9.19
CA SER A 15 -1.48 -11.36 -10.42
C SER A 15 -0.14 -10.66 -10.14
N VAL A 16 0.23 -10.50 -8.86
CA VAL A 16 1.43 -9.83 -8.36
C VAL A 16 2.20 -10.75 -7.40
N ASP A 17 3.53 -10.74 -7.49
CA ASP A 17 4.40 -11.34 -6.47
C ASP A 17 4.39 -10.49 -5.18
N LEU A 18 3.46 -10.82 -4.28
CA LEU A 18 3.32 -10.11 -3.00
C LEU A 18 4.51 -10.29 -2.07
N VAL A 19 5.29 -11.39 -2.19
CA VAL A 19 6.48 -11.59 -1.35
C VAL A 19 7.55 -10.57 -1.73
N SER A 20 7.86 -10.46 -3.03
CA SER A 20 8.83 -9.48 -3.53
C SER A 20 8.34 -8.04 -3.34
N ALA A 21 7.04 -7.80 -3.53
CA ALA A 21 6.44 -6.48 -3.30
C ALA A 21 6.52 -6.07 -1.82
N ALA A 22 6.18 -6.96 -0.87
CA ALA A 22 6.28 -6.70 0.56
C ALA A 22 7.74 -6.46 1.00
N ALA A 23 8.70 -7.21 0.45
CA ALA A 23 10.12 -6.97 0.70
C ALA A 23 10.54 -5.57 0.23
N SER A 24 10.13 -5.17 -0.98
CA SER A 24 10.44 -3.84 -1.55
C SER A 24 9.76 -2.71 -0.77
N GLN A 25 8.51 -2.92 -0.34
CA GLN A 25 7.79 -2.00 0.53
C GLN A 25 8.57 -1.74 1.82
N ARG A 26 9.11 -2.80 2.45
CA ARG A 26 9.90 -2.66 3.66
C ARG A 26 11.19 -1.87 3.45
N GLU A 27 11.82 -1.97 2.29
CA GLU A 27 12.99 -1.14 1.98
C GLU A 27 12.62 0.34 1.83
N LEU A 28 11.51 0.67 1.16
CA LEU A 28 11.00 2.05 1.12
C LEU A 28 10.72 2.57 2.54
N LEU A 29 9.99 1.80 3.34
CA LEU A 29 9.66 2.12 4.72
C LEU A 29 10.91 2.37 5.58
N ARG A 30 11.96 1.56 5.42
CA ARG A 30 13.26 1.76 6.08
C ARG A 30 13.96 3.02 5.59
N ALA A 31 13.89 3.34 4.29
CA ALA A 31 14.50 4.53 3.73
C ALA A 31 13.82 5.80 4.25
N VAL A 32 12.48 5.83 4.32
CA VAL A 32 11.72 6.92 4.95
C VAL A 32 12.12 7.11 6.42
N HIS A 33 12.37 6.03 7.15
CA HIS A 33 12.85 6.09 8.54
C HIS A 33 14.27 6.61 8.72
N ARG A 34 15.16 6.34 7.77
CA ARG A 34 16.54 6.82 7.80
C ARG A 34 16.69 8.22 7.19
N SER A 35 15.66 8.70 6.48
CA SER A 35 15.65 10.02 5.87
C SER A 35 15.85 11.10 6.94
N PRO A 36 16.63 12.15 6.66
CA PRO A 36 16.74 13.30 7.55
C PRO A 36 15.47 14.17 7.55
N LEU A 37 14.52 13.91 6.65
CA LEU A 37 13.29 14.69 6.48
C LEU A 37 12.20 14.27 7.48
N GLU A 38 11.43 15.24 7.95
CA GLU A 38 10.28 14.99 8.82
C GLU A 38 9.04 14.54 8.01
N LEU A 39 8.90 13.23 7.73
CA LEU A 39 7.88 12.72 6.79
C LEU A 39 6.67 12.02 7.45
N TYR A 40 6.62 11.93 8.77
CA TYR A 40 5.61 11.14 9.50
C TYR A 40 4.37 11.91 9.93
N ALA A 41 4.37 13.24 9.86
CA ALA A 41 3.25 14.07 10.29
C ALA A 41 3.33 15.42 9.58
N ALA A 42 2.33 16.27 9.81
CA ALA A 42 2.32 17.63 9.31
C ALA A 42 3.65 18.36 9.62
N SER A 43 4.41 18.67 8.57
CA SER A 43 5.72 19.29 8.66
C SER A 43 6.03 20.10 7.41
N PRO A 44 6.99 21.04 7.45
CA PRO A 44 7.45 21.74 6.26
C PRO A 44 8.00 20.81 5.18
N ASP A 45 8.68 19.73 5.58
CA ASP A 45 9.28 18.77 4.64
C ASP A 45 8.22 17.93 3.94
N LEU A 46 7.21 17.44 4.67
CA LEU A 46 6.11 16.69 4.08
C LEU A 46 5.29 17.55 3.11
N LYS A 47 5.07 18.84 3.41
CA LYS A 47 4.40 19.78 2.49
C LYS A 47 5.18 19.98 1.19
N LYS A 48 6.51 20.07 1.27
CA LYS A 48 7.38 20.12 0.08
C LYS A 48 7.30 18.80 -0.69
N ALA A 49 7.35 17.66 -0.01
CA ALA A 49 7.21 16.34 -0.63
C ALA A 49 5.89 16.18 -1.38
N ILE A 50 4.77 16.61 -0.78
CA ILE A 50 3.43 16.63 -1.43
C ILE A 50 3.45 17.48 -2.70
N THR A 51 4.08 18.67 -2.64
CA THR A 51 4.19 19.57 -3.79
C THR A 51 5.01 18.93 -4.92
N ARG A 52 6.14 18.29 -4.58
CA ARG A 52 6.99 17.57 -5.54
C ARG A 52 6.24 16.38 -6.14
N TYR A 53 5.51 15.63 -5.31
CA TYR A 53 4.69 14.50 -5.75
C TYR A 53 3.62 14.90 -6.76
N LYS A 54 2.87 15.98 -6.51
CA LYS A 54 1.86 16.47 -7.46
C LYS A 54 2.44 16.79 -8.84
N LYS A 55 3.64 17.39 -8.88
CA LYS A 55 4.36 17.67 -10.14
C LYS A 55 4.85 16.39 -10.83
N TRP A 56 5.41 15.47 -10.05
CA TRP A 56 5.92 14.19 -10.53
C TRP A 56 4.82 13.27 -11.08
N LEU A 57 3.62 13.30 -10.49
CA LEU A 57 2.54 12.38 -10.84
C LEU A 57 2.06 12.53 -12.30
N ASP A 58 2.15 13.72 -12.90
CA ASP A 58 1.83 13.93 -14.33
C ASP A 58 2.86 13.27 -15.26
N THR A 59 4.12 13.14 -14.82
CA THR A 59 5.22 12.53 -15.59
C THR A 59 5.46 11.05 -15.26
N ALA A 60 4.85 10.53 -14.18
CA ALA A 60 5.08 9.19 -13.64
C ALA A 60 4.96 8.04 -14.66
N ASP A 61 4.04 8.11 -15.62
CA ASP A 61 3.90 7.09 -16.67
C ASP A 61 5.08 7.09 -17.65
N ALA A 62 5.52 8.28 -18.06
CA ALA A 62 6.65 8.42 -18.97
C ALA A 62 7.93 7.94 -18.27
N GLU A 63 8.09 8.30 -17.00
CA GLU A 63 9.24 7.90 -16.20
C GLU A 63 9.28 6.39 -15.97
N GLN A 64 8.16 5.73 -15.68
CA GLN A 64 8.11 4.28 -15.50
C GLN A 64 8.12 3.46 -16.80
N GLY A 65 7.76 4.06 -17.95
CA GLY A 65 7.62 3.37 -19.23
C GLY A 65 8.82 3.49 -20.18
N ALA A 66 9.79 4.36 -19.90
CA ALA A 66 10.84 4.75 -20.86
C ALA A 66 11.95 3.72 -21.11
N GLY A 67 11.82 2.45 -20.67
CA GLY A 67 12.90 1.47 -20.79
C GLY A 67 14.17 1.82 -19.97
N ALA A 68 14.09 2.86 -19.13
CA ALA A 68 15.07 3.19 -18.11
C ALA A 68 15.08 2.11 -17.02
N SER A 69 16.20 1.96 -16.31
CA SER A 69 16.24 1.03 -15.18
C SER A 69 15.26 1.48 -14.08
N PRO A 70 14.70 0.55 -13.27
CA PRO A 70 13.79 0.91 -12.17
C PRO A 70 14.35 1.96 -11.19
N GLN A 71 15.68 2.03 -11.03
CA GLN A 71 16.36 3.03 -10.21
C GLN A 71 16.38 4.43 -10.84
N GLU A 72 16.55 4.52 -12.16
CA GLU A 72 16.59 5.80 -12.90
C GLU A 72 15.19 6.41 -13.04
N ALA A 73 14.17 5.55 -13.13
CA ALA A 73 12.76 5.93 -13.15
C ALA A 73 12.18 6.22 -11.74
N ALA A 74 12.94 5.99 -10.68
CA ALA A 74 12.44 6.06 -9.32
C ALA A 74 12.32 7.52 -8.83
N PRO A 75 11.20 7.88 -8.18
CA PRO A 75 11.10 9.16 -7.50
C PRO A 75 12.05 9.23 -6.30
N ALA A 76 12.35 10.44 -5.84
CA ALA A 76 13.04 10.64 -4.57
C ALA A 76 12.23 10.03 -3.42
N VAL A 77 12.90 9.58 -2.35
CA VAL A 77 12.28 8.85 -1.23
C VAL A 77 11.06 9.56 -0.61
N ASP A 78 11.05 10.89 -0.56
CA ASP A 78 9.94 11.69 -0.05
C ASP A 78 8.72 11.68 -1.00
N VAL A 79 8.97 11.73 -2.30
CA VAL A 79 7.92 11.59 -3.33
C VAL A 79 7.39 10.16 -3.37
N ALA A 80 8.28 9.15 -3.28
CA ALA A 80 7.92 7.74 -3.19
C ALA A 80 7.03 7.46 -1.97
N TRP A 81 7.33 8.10 -0.84
CA TRP A 81 6.54 8.03 0.37
C TRP A 81 5.13 8.58 0.18
N VAL A 82 4.99 9.81 -0.32
CA VAL A 82 3.67 10.41 -0.58
C VAL A 82 2.87 9.58 -1.58
N TRP A 83 3.53 9.03 -2.61
CA TRP A 83 2.88 8.16 -3.57
C TRP A 83 2.40 6.83 -2.96
N HIS A 84 3.16 6.26 -2.02
CA HIS A 84 2.71 5.11 -1.25
C HIS A 84 1.47 5.45 -0.42
N LEU A 85 1.49 6.55 0.34
CA LEU A 85 0.36 7.00 1.16
C LEU A 85 -0.91 7.20 0.33
N HIS A 86 -0.79 7.83 -0.84
CA HIS A 86 -1.93 8.05 -1.72
C HIS A 86 -2.59 6.74 -2.17
N ARG A 87 -1.80 5.70 -2.45
CA ARG A 87 -2.30 4.39 -2.90
C ARG A 87 -2.88 3.52 -1.79
N LEU A 88 -2.69 3.87 -0.52
CA LEU A 88 -3.38 3.20 0.59
C LEU A 88 -4.89 3.48 0.59
N ASN A 89 -5.34 4.51 -0.15
CA ASN A 89 -6.74 4.73 -0.46
C ASN A 89 -6.97 4.49 -1.97
N PRO A 90 -7.29 3.26 -2.40
CA PRO A 90 -7.32 2.89 -3.81
C PRO A 90 -8.45 3.61 -4.56
N GLU A 91 -9.58 3.91 -3.91
CA GLU A 91 -10.68 4.68 -4.49
C GLU A 91 -10.27 6.11 -4.79
N ALA A 92 -9.67 6.81 -3.81
CA ALA A 92 -9.21 8.18 -3.97
C ALA A 92 -8.09 8.27 -5.02
N TYR A 93 -7.10 7.38 -4.94
CA TYR A 93 -6.02 7.33 -5.93
C TYR A 93 -6.55 7.19 -7.35
N ARG A 94 -7.50 6.28 -7.57
CA ARG A 94 -8.13 6.09 -8.87
C ARG A 94 -8.89 7.35 -9.30
N ALA A 95 -9.73 7.91 -8.41
CA ALA A 95 -10.54 9.09 -8.72
C ALA A 95 -9.68 10.31 -9.07
N ASP A 96 -8.59 10.52 -8.34
CA ASP A 96 -7.67 11.64 -8.53
C ASP A 96 -6.87 11.53 -9.83
N CYS A 97 -6.37 10.33 -10.13
CA CYS A 97 -5.70 10.05 -11.40
C CYS A 97 -6.66 10.23 -12.59
N LEU A 98 -7.89 9.70 -12.51
CA LEU A 98 -8.88 9.86 -13.58
C LEU A 98 -9.30 11.33 -13.77
N ARG A 99 -9.51 12.07 -12.66
CA ARG A 99 -9.89 13.49 -12.70
C ARG A 99 -8.80 14.37 -13.31
N SER A 100 -7.56 14.18 -12.88
CA SER A 100 -6.45 15.08 -13.25
C SER A 100 -5.71 14.65 -14.51
N LEU A 101 -5.58 13.34 -14.74
CA LEU A 101 -4.76 12.76 -15.81
C LEU A 101 -5.60 12.09 -16.92
N GLY A 102 -6.87 11.77 -16.65
CA GLY A 102 -7.75 11.03 -17.56
C GLY A 102 -7.52 9.51 -17.60
N ARG A 103 -6.62 9.01 -16.76
CA ARG A 103 -6.24 7.59 -16.67
C ARG A 103 -5.62 7.30 -15.31
N VAL A 104 -5.58 6.03 -14.91
CA VAL A 104 -4.80 5.59 -13.74
C VAL A 104 -3.33 5.45 -14.15
N VAL A 105 -2.42 5.92 -13.31
CA VAL A 105 -0.97 5.79 -13.53
C VAL A 105 -0.56 4.32 -13.54
N GLN A 106 0.17 3.88 -14.56
CA GLN A 106 0.69 2.52 -14.63
C GLN A 106 1.79 2.35 -13.57
N VAL A 107 1.75 1.24 -12.85
CA VAL A 107 2.72 0.95 -11.79
C VAL A 107 3.50 -0.31 -12.14
N VAL A 108 4.83 -0.17 -12.25
CA VAL A 108 5.75 -1.28 -12.51
C VAL A 108 6.53 -1.61 -11.24
N CYS A 109 7.15 -0.60 -10.62
CA CYS A 109 7.94 -0.76 -9.40
C CYS A 109 7.41 0.18 -8.31
N PRO A 110 6.33 -0.20 -7.60
CA PRO A 110 5.60 0.69 -6.69
C PRO A 110 6.43 1.26 -5.55
N PHE A 111 7.48 0.57 -5.15
CA PHE A 111 8.29 0.89 -3.98
C PHE A 111 9.72 1.29 -4.35
N ALA A 112 9.99 1.51 -5.65
CA ALA A 112 11.29 2.04 -6.06
C ALA A 112 11.45 3.48 -5.58
N PHE A 113 12.64 3.79 -5.09
CA PHE A 113 13.03 5.14 -4.68
C PHE A 113 14.52 5.37 -4.96
N ARG A 114 14.89 6.63 -5.09
CA ARG A 114 16.29 7.09 -5.00
C ARG A 114 16.50 7.85 -3.71
N ASP A 115 17.74 7.84 -3.23
CA ASP A 115 18.13 8.65 -2.07
C ASP A 115 17.80 10.12 -2.34
N ALA A 116 17.50 10.85 -1.27
CA ALA A 116 17.27 12.29 -1.33
C ALA A 116 18.59 13.03 -1.58
N ASP A 117 19.18 12.86 -2.76
CA ASP A 117 20.17 13.81 -3.23
C ASP A 117 19.44 15.15 -3.34
N GLY A 118 19.83 16.12 -2.52
CA GLY A 118 19.25 17.47 -2.44
C GLY A 118 19.41 18.32 -3.70
N GLY A 119 19.48 17.69 -4.87
CA GLY A 119 19.35 18.33 -6.17
C GLY A 119 17.91 18.15 -6.66
N ASP A 120 17.20 19.26 -6.73
CA ASP A 120 16.05 19.39 -7.61
C ASP A 120 16.50 18.92 -8.99
N GLY A 121 16.07 17.72 -9.40
CA GLY A 121 16.26 17.29 -10.76
C GLY A 121 15.50 18.28 -11.62
N GLU A 122 16.23 19.23 -12.23
CA GLU A 122 15.69 20.14 -13.22
C GLU A 122 15.06 19.28 -14.30
N ALA A 123 13.73 19.34 -14.39
CA ALA A 123 12.99 18.67 -15.45
C ALA A 123 13.63 19.07 -16.78
N ALA A 124 13.92 18.09 -17.63
CA ALA A 124 14.49 18.32 -18.94
C ALA A 124 13.69 19.41 -19.67
N GLU A 125 14.38 20.47 -20.11
CA GLU A 125 13.80 21.59 -20.85
C GLU A 125 13.07 21.07 -22.10
N GLY A 126 11.75 21.09 -22.03
CA GLY A 126 10.83 20.62 -23.06
C GLY A 126 9.39 20.82 -22.58
N ALA A 127 9.03 22.08 -22.35
CA ALA A 127 7.83 22.52 -21.62
C ALA A 127 6.51 21.98 -22.22
N ARG A 128 6.08 20.82 -21.73
CA ARG A 128 4.66 20.52 -21.57
C ARG A 128 4.23 21.13 -20.23
N GLU A 129 3.12 21.87 -20.24
CA GLU A 129 2.51 22.39 -19.01
C GLU A 129 2.17 21.22 -18.09
N VAL A 130 2.83 21.15 -16.93
CA VAL A 130 2.60 20.11 -15.92
C VAL A 130 1.19 20.30 -15.38
N ARG A 131 0.34 19.28 -15.50
CA ARG A 131 -1.03 19.35 -14.98
C ARG A 131 -1.00 19.41 -13.46
N GLU A 132 -1.71 20.36 -12.87
CA GLU A 132 -1.88 20.41 -11.43
C GLU A 132 -2.76 19.23 -10.98
N VAL A 133 -2.18 18.30 -10.22
CA VAL A 133 -2.93 17.16 -9.69
C VAL A 133 -3.51 17.49 -8.32
N GLU A 134 -4.82 17.41 -8.20
CA GLU A 134 -5.54 17.52 -6.94
C GLU A 134 -5.59 16.16 -6.23
N ILE A 135 -5.29 16.15 -4.93
CA ILE A 135 -5.29 14.94 -4.09
C ILE A 135 -6.45 15.06 -3.11
N GLY A 136 -7.37 14.09 -3.14
CA GLY A 136 -8.63 14.08 -2.39
C GLY A 136 -8.53 13.54 -0.98
N ILE A 137 -7.33 13.20 -0.50
CA ILE A 137 -7.09 12.71 0.86
C ILE A 137 -6.11 13.61 1.62
N ASP A 138 -6.21 13.58 2.95
CA ASP A 138 -5.24 14.21 3.84
C ASP A 138 -3.98 13.35 3.96
N ILE A 139 -2.96 13.68 3.16
CA ILE A 139 -1.66 13.00 3.18
C ILE A 139 -0.96 13.16 4.53
N GLU A 140 -1.11 14.28 5.24
CA GLU A 140 -0.46 14.49 6.54
C GLU A 140 -1.06 13.54 7.58
N GLU A 141 -2.38 13.34 7.55
CA GLU A 141 -3.06 12.37 8.41
C GLU A 141 -2.70 10.92 8.03
N CYS A 142 -2.66 10.58 6.73
CA CYS A 142 -2.18 9.28 6.28
C CYS A 142 -0.75 8.99 6.76
N ALA A 143 0.15 9.97 6.68
CA ALA A 143 1.53 9.85 7.14
C ALA A 143 1.59 9.54 8.64
N ALA A 144 0.78 10.24 9.45
CA ALA A 144 0.71 10.05 10.90
C ALA A 144 0.27 8.64 11.29
N ARG A 145 -0.73 8.09 10.58
CA ARG A 145 -1.20 6.72 10.81
C ARG A 145 -0.13 5.69 10.45
N GLN A 146 0.52 5.86 9.30
CA GLN A 146 1.53 4.92 8.81
C GLN A 146 2.84 4.94 9.62
N ALA A 147 3.14 6.02 10.35
CA ALA A 147 4.28 6.06 11.27
C ALA A 147 4.26 4.92 12.31
N THR A 148 3.07 4.55 12.80
CA THR A 148 2.92 3.45 13.76
C THR A 148 3.10 2.09 13.08
N PHE A 149 2.54 1.91 11.87
CA PHE A 149 2.64 0.67 11.10
C PHE A 149 4.09 0.28 10.82
N LEU A 150 4.91 1.24 10.41
CA LEU A 150 6.35 1.05 10.17
C LEU A 150 7.05 0.35 11.34
N TRP A 151 6.76 0.79 12.57
CA TRP A 151 7.38 0.21 13.77
C TRP A 151 7.00 -1.26 13.96
N GLN A 152 5.79 -1.65 13.55
CA GLN A 152 5.27 -3.00 13.72
C GLN A 152 5.85 -4.00 12.72
N VAL A 153 6.30 -3.53 11.55
CA VAL A 153 6.88 -4.39 10.50
C VAL A 153 8.43 -4.35 10.46
N ARG A 154 9.05 -3.69 11.46
CA ARG A 154 10.51 -3.59 11.57
C ARG A 154 11.21 -4.88 11.97
N TRP A 155 10.47 -5.84 12.54
CA TRP A 155 11.03 -7.05 13.13
C TRP A 155 11.79 -7.92 12.09
N PRO A 156 12.83 -8.67 12.51
CA PRO A 156 13.66 -9.47 11.60
C PRO A 156 12.90 -10.51 10.78
N GLU A 157 11.82 -11.08 11.34
CA GLU A 157 10.97 -12.11 10.74
C GLU A 157 10.40 -11.65 9.40
N TYR A 158 10.06 -10.38 9.27
CA TYR A 158 9.55 -9.80 8.03
C TYR A 158 10.60 -9.72 6.91
N SER A 159 11.88 -10.01 7.20
CA SER A 159 12.93 -10.17 6.18
C SER A 159 13.06 -11.61 5.70
N CYS A 160 12.35 -12.56 6.32
CA CYS A 160 12.38 -13.96 6.00
C CYS A 160 11.35 -14.31 4.92
N THR A 161 11.80 -14.85 3.78
CA THR A 161 10.92 -15.23 2.68
C THR A 161 9.82 -16.21 3.10
N SER A 162 10.13 -17.20 3.95
CA SER A 162 9.12 -18.18 4.39
C SER A 162 8.05 -17.56 5.29
N PHE A 163 8.41 -16.55 6.10
CA PHE A 163 7.46 -15.77 6.88
C PHE A 163 6.52 -14.97 5.96
N LEU A 164 7.08 -14.28 4.97
CA LEU A 164 6.31 -13.52 3.98
C LEU A 164 5.39 -14.42 3.16
N SER A 165 5.86 -15.59 2.70
CA SER A 165 5.01 -16.58 2.03
C SER A 165 3.86 -17.05 2.91
N SER A 166 4.10 -17.27 4.21
CA SER A 166 3.04 -17.64 5.16
C SER A 166 2.04 -16.50 5.38
N ALA A 167 2.50 -15.25 5.35
CA ALA A 167 1.64 -14.07 5.44
C ALA A 167 0.79 -13.89 4.18
N VAL A 168 1.28 -14.24 2.98
CA VAL A 168 0.45 -14.32 1.76
C VAL A 168 -0.70 -15.32 1.95
N SER A 169 -0.42 -16.51 2.51
CA SER A 169 -1.48 -17.49 2.80
C SER A 169 -2.53 -16.96 3.78
N ARG A 170 -2.12 -16.20 4.80
CA ARG A 170 -3.06 -15.55 5.74
C ARG A 170 -3.82 -14.40 5.08
N TYR A 171 -3.21 -13.66 4.18
CA TYR A 171 -3.90 -12.63 3.40
C TYR A 171 -4.99 -13.22 2.49
N GLN A 172 -4.72 -14.35 1.83
CA GLN A 172 -5.73 -15.11 1.10
C GLN A 172 -6.91 -15.54 2.00
N GLN A 173 -6.62 -16.06 3.20
CA GLN A 173 -7.64 -16.42 4.19
C GLN A 173 -8.48 -15.21 4.63
N MET A 174 -7.86 -14.04 4.80
CA MET A 174 -8.59 -12.80 5.11
C MET A 174 -9.53 -12.39 3.98
N LEU A 175 -9.09 -12.44 2.71
CA LEU A 175 -9.97 -12.15 1.56
C LEU A 175 -11.16 -13.11 1.48
N GLU A 176 -10.95 -14.37 1.84
CA GLU A 176 -12.02 -15.36 1.93
C GLU A 176 -13.04 -15.02 3.03
N LEU A 177 -12.59 -14.55 4.20
CA LEU A 177 -13.49 -14.04 5.24
C LEU A 177 -14.25 -12.81 4.76
N MET A 178 -13.59 -11.88 4.06
CA MET A 178 -14.24 -10.70 3.49
C MET A 178 -15.29 -11.07 2.43
N ARG A 179 -15.08 -12.15 1.66
CA ARG A 179 -16.05 -12.68 0.71
C ARG A 179 -17.31 -13.18 1.42
N GLU A 180 -17.14 -13.97 2.47
CA GLU A 180 -18.23 -14.65 3.18
C GLU A 180 -18.98 -13.76 4.17
N HIS A 181 -18.31 -12.73 4.68
CA HIS A 181 -18.84 -11.82 5.68
C HIS A 181 -18.80 -10.36 5.19
N PRO A 182 -19.51 -10.00 4.12
CA PRO A 182 -19.39 -8.70 3.45
C PRO A 182 -19.84 -7.49 4.30
N ARG A 183 -20.53 -7.74 5.43
CA ARG A 183 -20.98 -6.70 6.36
C ARG A 183 -20.06 -6.54 7.58
N CYS A 184 -19.07 -7.41 7.74
CA CYS A 184 -18.15 -7.37 8.87
C CYS A 184 -16.92 -6.53 8.52
N PHE A 185 -16.48 -5.71 9.48
CA PHE A 185 -15.19 -5.04 9.39
C PHE A 185 -14.10 -6.04 9.80
N ILE A 186 -13.42 -6.64 8.82
CA ILE A 186 -12.37 -7.63 9.06
C ILE A 186 -11.05 -6.90 9.33
N VAL A 187 -10.47 -7.14 10.50
CA VAL A 187 -9.25 -6.45 10.96
C VAL A 187 -8.01 -7.31 10.67
N PRO A 188 -7.05 -6.84 9.84
CA PRO A 188 -5.84 -7.60 9.57
C PRO A 188 -4.87 -7.58 10.76
N THR A 189 -4.07 -8.64 10.90
CA THR A 189 -2.80 -8.57 11.65
C THR A 189 -1.74 -7.86 10.82
N TYR A 190 -0.68 -7.34 11.43
CA TYR A 190 0.32 -6.52 10.73
C TYR A 190 1.02 -7.19 9.55
N ASP A 191 1.19 -8.51 9.58
CA ASP A 191 1.76 -9.28 8.49
C ASP A 191 0.79 -9.47 7.32
N ILE A 192 -0.51 -9.62 7.60
CA ILE A 192 -1.57 -9.59 6.60
C ILE A 192 -1.69 -8.19 5.98
N ASP A 193 -1.65 -7.17 6.84
CA ASP A 193 -1.76 -5.77 6.46
C ASP A 193 -0.58 -5.33 5.57
N LEU A 194 0.63 -5.84 5.84
CA LEU A 194 1.78 -5.67 4.95
C LEU A 194 1.52 -6.25 3.54
N MET A 195 0.93 -7.44 3.44
CA MET A 195 0.59 -8.03 2.15
C MET A 195 -0.52 -7.24 1.44
N TRP A 196 -1.47 -6.71 2.20
CA TRP A 196 -2.54 -5.89 1.66
C TRP A 196 -2.00 -4.56 1.13
N HIS A 197 -1.15 -3.85 1.86
CA HIS A 197 -0.44 -2.66 1.39
C HIS A 197 0.39 -2.94 0.13
N ALA A 198 1.09 -4.08 0.08
CA ALA A 198 1.84 -4.51 -1.10
C ALA A 198 0.93 -4.71 -2.32
N HIS A 199 -0.28 -5.25 -2.12
CA HIS A 199 -1.26 -5.47 -3.16
C HIS A 199 -1.91 -4.15 -3.64
N LEU A 200 -2.31 -3.27 -2.71
CA LEU A 200 -2.88 -1.93 -2.98
C LEU A 200 -1.98 -1.08 -3.88
N ALA A 201 -0.67 -1.27 -3.78
CA ALA A 201 0.30 -0.53 -4.56
C ALA A 201 0.21 -0.78 -6.09
N TYR A 202 -0.55 -1.80 -6.52
CA TYR A 202 -0.85 -2.12 -7.93
C TYR A 202 -2.36 -1.95 -8.21
N PRO A 203 -2.86 -0.72 -8.48
CA PRO A 203 -4.30 -0.43 -8.48
C PRO A 203 -5.16 -1.31 -9.40
N GLU A 204 -4.70 -1.60 -10.63
CA GLU A 204 -5.47 -2.43 -11.57
C GLU A 204 -5.40 -3.92 -11.24
N ALA A 205 -4.27 -4.41 -10.71
CA ALA A 205 -4.16 -5.78 -10.23
C ALA A 205 -5.03 -5.97 -8.98
N TYR A 206 -4.93 -5.06 -8.01
CA TYR A 206 -5.74 -5.06 -6.80
C TYR A 206 -7.24 -5.10 -7.10
N ARG A 207 -7.71 -4.22 -8.00
CA ARG A 207 -9.12 -4.19 -8.38
C ARG A 207 -9.56 -5.51 -9.02
N ARG A 208 -8.80 -6.03 -9.99
CA ARG A 208 -9.10 -7.29 -10.68
C ARG A 208 -9.14 -8.46 -9.70
N ASP A 209 -8.10 -8.61 -8.90
CA ASP A 209 -7.95 -9.71 -7.96
C ASP A 209 -9.07 -9.63 -6.88
N CYS A 210 -9.46 -8.44 -6.41
CA CYS A 210 -10.62 -8.30 -5.51
C CYS A 210 -11.95 -8.68 -6.17
N GLU A 211 -12.19 -8.24 -7.41
CA GLU A 211 -13.38 -8.59 -8.18
C GLU A 211 -13.47 -10.12 -8.39
N GLU A 212 -12.34 -10.78 -8.65
CA GLU A 212 -12.28 -12.23 -8.86
C GLU A 212 -12.41 -13.05 -7.56
N ILE A 213 -11.66 -12.65 -6.52
CA ILE A 213 -11.57 -13.42 -5.27
C ILE A 213 -12.76 -13.13 -4.36
N VAL A 214 -13.09 -11.85 -4.19
CA VAL A 214 -14.06 -11.38 -3.19
C VAL A 214 -15.43 -11.09 -3.84
N GLY A 215 -15.48 -10.95 -5.17
CA GLY A 215 -16.70 -10.61 -5.92
C GLY A 215 -17.04 -9.12 -5.89
N ARG A 216 -16.15 -8.27 -5.35
CA ARG A 216 -16.33 -6.81 -5.25
C ARG A 216 -14.99 -6.13 -5.01
N TRP A 217 -14.93 -4.84 -5.29
CA TRP A 217 -13.81 -4.01 -4.84
C TRP A 217 -13.82 -3.92 -3.31
N VAL A 218 -12.72 -4.32 -2.68
CA VAL A 218 -12.50 -4.16 -1.24
C VAL A 218 -11.89 -2.78 -0.97
N SER A 219 -12.52 -2.00 -0.09
CA SER A 219 -12.02 -0.71 0.36
C SER A 219 -10.98 -0.90 1.47
N HIS A 220 -10.01 0.01 1.55
CA HIS A 220 -9.00 0.02 2.61
C HIS A 220 -9.18 1.28 3.47
N ASP A 221 -10.00 1.15 4.52
CA ASP A 221 -10.27 2.22 5.48
C ASP A 221 -9.27 2.15 6.63
N ASP A 222 -8.19 2.92 6.53
CA ASP A 222 -7.14 3.01 7.54
C ASP A 222 -7.45 4.06 8.63
N THR A 223 -8.64 4.67 8.64
CA THR A 223 -8.98 5.73 9.61
C THR A 223 -9.42 5.17 10.97
N VAL A 224 -9.84 3.90 11.01
CA VAL A 224 -10.33 3.23 12.24
C VAL A 224 -9.15 2.76 13.11
N ASN A 225 -8.55 3.69 13.86
CA ASN A 225 -7.39 3.43 14.72
C ASN A 225 -7.64 3.60 16.22
N ASP A 226 -8.88 3.85 16.63
CA ASP A 226 -9.22 3.97 18.05
C ASP A 226 -9.06 2.62 18.77
N ARG A 227 -8.10 2.58 19.70
CA ARG A 227 -7.74 1.40 20.51
C ARG A 227 -8.33 1.46 21.92
N CYS A 228 -9.27 2.37 22.19
CA CYS A 228 -9.99 2.40 23.46
C CYS A 228 -10.80 1.12 23.69
N GLU A 229 -10.95 0.74 24.96
CA GLU A 229 -11.74 -0.41 25.38
C GLU A 229 -13.20 -0.23 24.95
N GLY A 230 -13.78 -1.25 24.31
CA GLY A 230 -15.12 -1.20 23.72
C GLY A 230 -15.20 -0.39 22.42
N GLY A 231 -14.07 0.09 21.90
CA GLY A 231 -13.98 0.80 20.63
C GLY A 231 -14.33 -0.08 19.42
N ARG A 232 -14.60 0.56 18.28
CA ARG A 232 -14.95 -0.14 17.02
C ARG A 232 -13.86 -1.12 16.60
N LEU A 233 -12.58 -0.74 16.72
CA LEU A 233 -11.46 -1.58 16.31
C LEU A 233 -11.33 -2.84 17.19
N GLU A 234 -11.45 -2.70 18.51
CA GLU A 234 -11.38 -3.85 19.42
C GLU A 234 -12.53 -4.83 19.17
N THR A 235 -13.76 -4.32 19.08
CA THR A 235 -14.96 -5.14 18.80
C THR A 235 -14.79 -5.90 17.49
N ALA A 236 -14.34 -5.22 16.44
CA ALA A 236 -14.10 -5.85 15.14
C ALA A 236 -12.92 -6.84 15.16
N THR A 237 -11.89 -6.59 15.99
CA THR A 237 -10.78 -7.52 16.19
C THR A 237 -11.26 -8.81 16.85
N MET A 238 -12.11 -8.71 17.88
CA MET A 238 -12.72 -9.89 18.52
C MET A 238 -13.58 -10.68 17.53
N GLN A 239 -14.45 -9.98 16.79
CA GLN A 239 -15.29 -10.61 15.77
C GLN A 239 -14.45 -11.30 14.67
N THR A 240 -13.39 -10.63 14.20
CA THR A 240 -12.48 -11.20 13.19
C THR A 240 -11.83 -12.48 13.72
N ARG A 241 -11.38 -12.48 14.98
CA ARG A 241 -10.77 -13.65 15.62
C ARG A 241 -11.75 -14.82 15.74
N GLU A 242 -13.00 -14.57 16.13
CA GLU A 242 -14.04 -15.61 16.20
C GLU A 242 -14.32 -16.24 14.83
N LEU A 243 -14.47 -15.41 13.79
CA LEU A 243 -14.67 -15.89 12.42
C LEU A 243 -13.46 -16.69 11.93
N TRP A 244 -12.25 -16.22 12.23
CA TRP A 244 -11.01 -16.87 11.86
C TRP A 244 -10.88 -18.25 12.50
N GLU A 245 -11.07 -18.34 13.82
CA GLU A 245 -11.01 -19.60 14.58
C GLU A 245 -12.07 -20.58 14.09
N GLY A 246 -13.32 -20.11 13.89
CA GLY A 246 -14.41 -20.95 13.42
C GLY A 246 -14.17 -21.58 12.04
N LYS A 247 -13.35 -20.93 11.20
CA LYS A 247 -13.10 -21.35 9.83
C LYS A 247 -11.75 -22.08 9.63
N PHE A 248 -10.68 -21.54 10.21
CA PHE A 248 -9.30 -21.98 9.96
C PHE A 248 -8.62 -22.62 11.18
N GLY A 249 -9.25 -22.59 12.36
CA GLY A 249 -8.77 -23.20 13.61
C GLY A 249 -9.00 -24.71 13.72
#